data_AF-R6A0A5-F1
#
_entry.id   AF-R6A0A5-F1
#
_cell.length_a   1.000
_cell.length_b   1.000
_cell.length_c   1.000
_cell.angle_alpha   90.00
_cell.angle_beta   90.00
_cell.angle_gamma   90.00
#
_symmetry.space_group_name_H-M   'P 1'
#
loop_
_entity.id
_entity.type
_entity.pdbx_description
1 polymer ?
#
loop_
_entity_poly.entity_id
_entity_poly.type
_entity_poly.pdbx_seq_one_letter_code
_entity_poly.pdbx_strand_id
1 'polypeptide(L)'
;MTIKECYDAMGADYQNTLNRFPNEAFIKKFVLKFLDDNSYANLKEAIAAGNVEEAFRAAHTLKGVCLNLGFDNLYKASSAITEIFRAGELAGAEEAFEEVEKQYNITVNAIKAM
;
A
#
# COMPACT_ATOMS: atom_id res chain seq x y z
N MET A 1 11.79 -12.54 10.65
CA MET A 1 12.40 -11.20 10.72
C MET A 1 11.84 -10.46 11.94
N THR A 2 12.55 -9.46 12.47
CA THR A 2 11.94 -8.50 13.41
C THR A 2 11.02 -7.52 12.66
N ILE A 3 10.16 -6.79 13.37
CA ILE A 3 9.33 -5.76 12.73
C ILE A 3 10.19 -4.64 12.13
N LYS A 4 11.31 -4.27 12.76
CA LYS A 4 12.21 -3.27 12.19
C LYS A 4 12.80 -3.75 10.86
N GLU A 5 13.31 -4.98 10.81
CA GLU A 5 13.81 -5.59 9.57
C GLU A 5 12.73 -5.66 8.49
N CYS A 6 11.47 -5.90 8.89
CA CYS A 6 10.31 -5.88 8.02
C CYS A 6 10.12 -4.49 7.37
N TYR A 7 10.18 -3.41 8.14
CA TYR A 7 10.11 -2.04 7.62
C TYR A 7 11.34 -1.68 6.76
N ASP A 8 12.54 -2.09 7.17
CA ASP A 8 13.77 -1.86 6.39
C ASP A 8 13.66 -2.54 5.01
N ALA A 9 13.14 -3.78 4.95
CA ALA A 9 12.92 -4.53 3.70
C ALA A 9 11.86 -3.88 2.79
N MET A 10 10.90 -3.15 3.36
CA MET A 10 9.91 -2.34 2.61
C MET A 10 10.48 -1.02 2.10
N GLY A 11 11.65 -0.61 2.59
CA GLY A 11 12.16 0.75 2.43
C GLY A 11 11.27 1.78 3.15
N ALA A 12 10.77 1.44 4.33
CA ALA A 12 9.87 2.24 5.15
C ALA A 12 10.53 2.70 6.47
N ASP A 13 10.11 3.86 6.99
CA ASP A 13 10.65 4.40 8.24
C ASP A 13 9.96 3.79 9.48
N TYR A 14 10.62 2.79 10.07
CA TYR A 14 10.16 2.17 11.32
C TYR A 14 10.07 3.17 12.49
N GLN A 15 11.03 4.09 12.63
CA GLN A 15 11.08 5.00 13.78
C GLN A 15 9.95 6.02 13.72
N ASN A 16 9.72 6.60 12.54
CA ASN A 16 8.59 7.50 12.33
C ASN A 16 7.25 6.78 12.59
N THR A 17 7.12 5.52 12.17
CA THR A 17 5.94 4.72 12.46
C THR A 17 5.79 4.48 13.96
N LEU A 18 6.86 4.07 14.65
CA LEU A 18 6.83 3.81 16.10
C LEU A 18 6.39 5.04 16.89
N ASN A 19 6.82 6.24 16.50
CA ASN A 19 6.42 7.50 17.14
C ASN A 19 4.91 7.81 17.02
N ARG A 20 4.20 7.19 16.07
CA ARG A 20 2.76 7.38 15.85
C ARG A 20 1.90 6.32 16.53
N PHE A 21 2.51 5.23 17.01
CA PHE A 21 1.80 4.10 17.61
C PHE A 21 2.14 3.96 19.11
N PRO A 22 1.25 3.37 19.92
CA PRO A 22 1.49 3.22 21.36
C PRO A 22 2.68 2.32 21.71
N ASN A 23 2.94 1.29 20.90
CA ASN A 23 4.04 0.35 21.06
C ASN A 23 4.19 -0.55 19.83
N GLU A 24 5.30 -1.30 19.79
CA GLU A 24 5.62 -2.25 18.73
C GLU A 24 4.57 -3.35 18.51
N ALA A 25 3.97 -3.87 19.59
CA ALA A 25 2.97 -4.94 19.50
C ALA A 25 1.70 -4.48 18.77
N PHE A 26 1.29 -3.22 18.95
CA PHE A 26 0.20 -2.62 18.20
C PHE A 26 0.54 -2.50 16.70
N ILE A 27 1.76 -2.07 16.36
CA ILE A 27 2.22 -2.00 14.96
C ILE A 27 2.16 -3.38 14.33
N LYS A 28 2.78 -4.38 14.96
CA LYS A 28 2.81 -5.76 14.46
C LYS A 28 1.41 -6.32 14.20
N LYS A 29 0.46 -6.07 15.11
CA LYS A 29 -0.95 -6.48 14.93
C LYS A 29 -1.56 -5.92 13.64
N PHE A 30 -1.38 -4.64 13.35
CA PHE A 30 -1.98 -4.01 12.18
C PHE A 30 -1.22 -4.29 10.88
N VAL A 31 0.10 -4.43 10.95
CA VAL A 31 0.93 -4.89 9.83
C VAL A 31 0.51 -6.28 9.39
N LEU A 32 0.27 -7.22 10.32
CA LEU A 32 -0.21 -8.55 9.96
C LEU A 32 -1.62 -8.53 9.35
N LYS A 33 -2.51 -7.66 9.85
CA LYS A 33 -3.86 -7.46 9.29
C LYS A 33 -3.85 -6.92 7.86
N PHE A 34 -2.76 -6.29 7.41
CA PHE A 34 -2.64 -5.84 6.03
C PHE A 34 -2.72 -7.00 5.01
N LEU A 35 -2.35 -8.22 5.41
CA LEU A 35 -2.47 -9.39 4.55
C LEU A 35 -3.93 -9.76 4.22
N ASP A 36 -4.87 -9.31 5.03
CA ASP A 36 -6.32 -9.51 4.83
C ASP A 36 -6.96 -8.31 4.10
N ASP A 37 -6.18 -7.28 3.74
CA ASP A 37 -6.67 -6.10 3.04
C ASP A 37 -6.87 -6.39 1.54
N ASN A 38 -8.09 -6.10 1.04
CA ASN A 38 -8.47 -6.36 -0.35
C ASN A 38 -8.27 -5.15 -1.27
N SER A 39 -7.78 -4.00 -0.78
CA SER A 39 -7.76 -2.77 -1.58
C SER A 39 -6.86 -2.88 -2.81
N TYR A 40 -5.76 -3.63 -2.73
CA TYR A 40 -4.91 -3.94 -3.89
C TYR A 40 -5.60 -4.86 -4.91
N ALA A 41 -6.27 -5.92 -4.45
CA ALA A 41 -7.00 -6.84 -5.33
C ALA A 41 -8.14 -6.10 -6.06
N ASN A 42 -8.92 -5.32 -5.32
CA ASN A 42 -10.00 -4.48 -5.85
C ASN A 42 -9.46 -3.47 -6.87
N LEU A 43 -8.28 -2.88 -6.62
CA LEU A 43 -7.64 -1.97 -7.56
C LEU A 43 -7.30 -2.66 -8.88
N LYS A 44 -6.67 -3.84 -8.81
CA LYS A 44 -6.32 -4.65 -9.98
C LYS A 44 -7.56 -5.01 -10.80
N GLU A 45 -8.63 -5.45 -10.15
CA GLU A 45 -9.89 -5.80 -10.79
C GLU A 45 -10.57 -4.59 -11.44
N ALA A 46 -10.60 -3.44 -10.76
CA ALA A 46 -11.23 -2.23 -11.27
C ALA A 46 -10.50 -1.66 -12.50
N ILE A 47 -9.16 -1.69 -12.51
CA ILE A 47 -8.36 -1.33 -13.69
C ILE A 47 -8.67 -2.26 -14.86
N ALA A 48 -8.68 -3.57 -14.63
CA ALA A 48 -8.99 -4.56 -15.67
C ALA A 48 -10.41 -4.40 -16.24
N ALA A 49 -11.36 -3.96 -15.42
CA ALA A 49 -12.73 -3.66 -15.83
C ALA A 49 -12.90 -2.27 -16.50
N GLY A 50 -11.84 -1.44 -16.55
CA GLY A 50 -11.92 -0.06 -17.03
C GLY A 50 -12.80 0.85 -16.16
N ASN A 51 -13.08 0.44 -14.92
CA ASN A 51 -13.97 1.17 -14.01
C ASN A 51 -13.16 2.19 -13.19
N VAL A 52 -13.05 3.41 -13.72
CA VAL A 52 -12.27 4.50 -13.12
C VAL A 52 -12.75 4.86 -11.71
N GLU A 53 -14.07 4.84 -11.47
CA GLU A 53 -14.64 5.20 -10.17
C GLU A 53 -14.23 4.20 -9.09
N GLU A 54 -14.36 2.90 -9.37
CA GLU A 54 -13.94 1.85 -8.44
C GLU A 54 -12.41 1.78 -8.31
N ALA A 55 -11.66 2.04 -9.40
CA ALA A 55 -10.21 2.12 -9.36
C ALA A 55 -9.74 3.26 -8.44
N PHE A 56 -10.38 4.43 -8.52
CA PHE A 56 -10.12 5.54 -7.61
C PHE A 56 -10.41 5.16 -6.15
N ARG A 57 -11.58 4.55 -5.86
CA ARG A 57 -11.96 4.14 -4.49
C ARG A 57 -10.98 3.12 -3.91
N ALA A 58 -10.58 2.12 -4.70
CA ALA A 58 -9.64 1.09 -4.29
C ALA A 58 -8.24 1.67 -4.05
N ALA A 59 -7.72 2.47 -4.99
CA ALA A 59 -6.43 3.15 -4.85
C ALA A 59 -6.40 4.09 -3.63
N HIS A 60 -7.47 4.86 -3.42
CA HIS A 60 -7.60 5.77 -2.30
C HIS A 60 -7.62 5.03 -0.95
N THR A 61 -8.28 3.87 -0.89
CA THR A 61 -8.26 3.00 0.29
C THR A 61 -6.86 2.47 0.56
N LEU A 62 -6.20 1.91 -0.45
CA LEU A 62 -4.83 1.39 -0.34
C LEU A 62 -3.87 2.48 0.15
N LYS A 63 -3.94 3.68 -0.43
CA LYS A 63 -3.19 4.87 -0.01
C LYS A 63 -3.37 5.16 1.46
N GLY A 64 -4.62 5.20 1.94
CA GLY A 64 -4.95 5.49 3.34
C GLY A 64 -4.39 4.45 4.30
N VAL A 65 -4.50 3.17 3.95
CA VAL A 65 -3.93 2.06 4.73
C VAL A 65 -2.40 2.19 4.82
N CYS A 66 -1.73 2.41 3.69
CA CYS A 66 -0.28 2.55 3.64
C CYS A 66 0.21 3.77 4.43
N LEU A 67 -0.50 4.90 4.36
CA LEU A 67 -0.19 6.09 5.15
C LEU A 67 -0.33 5.84 6.66
N ASN A 68 -1.33 5.07 7.07
CA ASN A 68 -1.56 4.74 8.47
C ASN A 68 -0.51 3.78 9.02
N LEU A 69 -0.05 2.83 8.21
CA LEU A 69 0.95 1.84 8.60
C LEU A 69 2.39 2.27 8.35
N GLY A 70 2.61 3.41 7.69
CA GLY A 70 3.95 3.92 7.39
C GLY A 70 4.67 3.14 6.29
N PHE A 71 3.92 2.54 5.35
CA PHE A 71 4.49 1.81 4.20
C PHE A 71 4.91 2.80 3.11
N ASP A 72 5.96 3.59 3.36
CA ASP A 72 6.29 4.80 2.59
C ASP A 72 6.34 4.60 1.07
N ASN A 73 6.99 3.55 0.59
CA ASN A 73 7.11 3.32 -0.86
C ASN A 73 5.79 2.91 -1.50
N LEU A 74 5.03 2.03 -0.85
CA LEU A 74 3.70 1.64 -1.33
C LEU A 74 2.70 2.80 -1.20
N TYR A 75 2.83 3.65 -0.18
CA TYR A 75 2.07 4.89 -0.04
C TYR A 75 2.33 5.85 -1.21
N LYS A 76 3.60 6.06 -1.59
CA LYS A 76 3.95 6.93 -2.72
C LYS A 76 3.35 6.40 -4.03
N ALA A 77 3.52 5.10 -4.30
CA ALA A 77 2.98 4.47 -5.50
C ALA A 77 1.44 4.53 -5.55
N SER A 78 0.77 4.13 -4.46
CA SER A 78 -0.69 4.17 -4.37
C SER A 78 -1.25 5.60 -4.39
N SER A 79 -0.52 6.59 -3.87
CA SER A 79 -0.91 7.99 -3.99
C SER A 79 -0.80 8.48 -5.43
N ALA A 80 0.27 8.13 -6.16
CA ALA A 80 0.44 8.56 -7.55
C ALA A 80 -0.70 8.03 -8.45
N ILE A 81 -1.00 6.73 -8.37
CA ILE A 81 -2.10 6.15 -9.16
C ILE A 81 -3.47 6.69 -8.75
N THR A 82 -3.67 7.03 -7.47
CA THR A 82 -4.91 7.68 -7.00
C THR A 82 -5.16 9.01 -7.70
N GLU A 83 -4.12 9.81 -7.95
CA GLU A 83 -4.27 11.11 -8.60
C GLU A 83 -4.60 10.99 -10.08
N ILE A 84 -4.15 9.92 -10.77
CA ILE A 84 -4.55 9.61 -12.16
C ILE A 84 -6.07 9.39 -12.21
N PHE A 85 -6.59 8.51 -11.36
CA PHE A 85 -8.03 8.24 -11.36
C PHE A 85 -8.87 9.41 -10.83
N ARG A 86 -8.29 10.29 -9.98
CA ARG A 86 -8.99 11.50 -9.51
C ARG A 86 -9.35 12.43 -10.67
N ALA A 87 -8.50 12.49 -11.70
CA ALA A 87 -8.77 13.26 -12.91
C ALA A 87 -9.85 12.62 -13.80
N GLY A 88 -10.30 11.40 -13.49
CA GLY A 88 -11.22 10.63 -14.32
C GLY A 88 -10.54 9.94 -15.50
N GLU A 89 -9.21 9.80 -15.46
CA GLU A 89 -8.40 9.27 -16.56
C GLU A 89 -7.89 7.84 -16.29
N LEU A 90 -7.66 7.08 -17.36
CA LEU A 90 -6.92 5.80 -17.34
C LEU A 90 -5.53 5.92 -17.98
N ALA A 91 -5.23 7.05 -18.64
CA ALA A 91 -3.95 7.27 -19.26
C ALA A 91 -2.84 7.27 -18.20
N GLY A 92 -1.81 6.44 -18.41
CA GLY A 92 -0.71 6.26 -17.45
C GLY A 92 -1.03 5.36 -16.24
N ALA A 93 -2.27 4.84 -16.12
CA ALA A 93 -2.65 3.97 -15.02
C ALA A 93 -1.92 2.62 -15.03
N GLU A 94 -1.59 2.09 -16.22
CA GLU A 94 -0.86 0.82 -16.37
C GLU A 94 0.55 0.91 -15.78
N GLU A 95 1.35 1.88 -16.23
CA GLU A 95 2.71 2.13 -15.70
C GLU A 95 2.68 2.44 -14.20
N ALA A 96 1.73 3.26 -13.75
CA ALA A 96 1.58 3.55 -12.32
C ALA A 96 1.19 2.30 -11.52
N PHE A 97 0.38 1.40 -12.10
CA PHE A 97 -0.02 0.15 -11.46
C PHE A 97 1.14 -0.84 -11.34
N GLU A 98 2.06 -0.91 -12.30
CA GLU A 98 3.26 -1.74 -12.21
C GLU A 98 4.10 -1.39 -10.98
N GLU A 99 4.29 -0.09 -10.69
CA GLU A 99 5.02 0.33 -9.49
C GLU A 99 4.23 0.02 -8.21
N VAL A 100 2.90 0.15 -8.22
CA VAL A 100 2.05 -0.30 -7.10
C VAL A 100 2.20 -1.79 -6.85
N GLU A 101 2.12 -2.62 -7.89
CA GLU A 101 2.24 -4.08 -7.79
C GLU A 101 3.61 -4.50 -7.26
N LYS A 102 4.68 -3.88 -7.76
CA LYS A 102 6.04 -4.10 -7.28
C LYS A 102 6.18 -3.78 -5.79
N GLN A 103 5.76 -2.59 -5.35
CA GLN A 103 5.87 -2.20 -3.94
C GLN A 103 4.95 -3.04 -3.05
N TYR A 104 3.75 -3.39 -3.53
CA TYR A 104 2.83 -4.27 -2.81
C TYR A 104 3.46 -5.64 -2.56
N ASN A 105 4.09 -6.23 -3.58
CA ASN A 105 4.77 -7.51 -3.47
C ASN A 105 5.96 -7.44 -2.50
N ILE A 106 6.77 -6.38 -2.54
CA ILE A 106 7.84 -6.16 -1.56
C ILE A 106 7.27 -6.12 -0.13
N THR A 107 6.22 -5.33 0.09
CA THR A 107 5.54 -5.22 1.39
C THR A 107 5.01 -6.55 1.87
N VAL A 108 4.20 -7.25 1.07
CA VAL A 108 3.62 -8.54 1.45
C VAL A 108 4.69 -9.59 1.74
N ASN A 109 5.75 -9.65 0.92
CA ASN A 109 6.84 -10.60 1.13
C ASN A 109 7.61 -10.30 2.43
N ALA A 110 7.88 -9.04 2.74
CA ALA A 110 8.51 -8.64 3.99
C ALA A 110 7.65 -9.01 5.21
N ILE A 111 6.32 -8.79 5.15
CA ILE A 111 5.40 -9.17 6.23
C ILE A 111 5.38 -10.69 6.43
N LYS A 112 5.35 -11.47 5.34
CA LYS A 112 5.32 -12.94 5.40
C LYS A 112 6.63 -13.55 5.92
N ALA A 113 7.75 -12.85 5.77
CA ALA A 113 9.07 -13.27 6.25
C ALA A 113 9.36 -12.87 7.72
N MET A 114 8.41 -12.18 8.37
CA MET A 114 8.49 -11.75 9.77
C MET A 114 8.25 -12.90 10.74
#